data_AF-A0A2E7L4X9-F1
#
_entry.id   AF-A0A2E7L4X9-F1
#
_cell.length_a   1.000
_cell.length_b   1.000
_cell.length_c   1.000
_cell.angle_alpha   90.00
_cell.angle_beta   90.00
_cell.angle_gamma   90.00
#
_symmetry.space_group_name_H-M   'P 1'
#
loop_
_entity.id
_entity.type
_entity.pdbx_description
1 polymer ?
#
loop_
_entity_poly.entity_id
_entity_poly.type
_entity_poly.pdbx_seq_one_letter_code
_entity_poly.pdbx_strand_id
1 'polypeptide(L)'
;MTSVSSGDRNCAVQIDKTLFDHADVLELEVPSSCGRMGTCHECVVEIREGAAALSTATEAEAFLRDGYRLACQACVCRDGQDVEFALLRRAAQVLSSKTELPVPLDPCVRRVGDHVVNGTAEVDRYRGRILGIGLDVGTSTAVAELVDLESGVSLYQAHFENPQRFGGSDVISRIHYDSQIGPGELHRAMINTLNLEIRRMCAELDVSRHQIYDLVVVGNSTMRELFFGQDVEAIGQRPYKSDIELEQLAGERSNNVRECSARQLGISMNRNASVYGAPLVASHLGGDVAADLLALDVANQRGSFMLVDIGTNTEVIIGHGGRLLAASCPAGPAFEGGLVRFGMPACEGAIESIRRDAEGFHYSTIGGVAPQGFCGSGLIDLLAELRRSKWMTEKGVFPDKQRELTIVADPPLTLSREDASQLAQAKAANYCGQVILLQHLGIRPEEIDCLYLAGGFANYINVAAAAEIGFLAPVPQDRIVRLGNAALEGARQLLISVPKRQELLDLLKRVEHVELETTPQFFEMFVDGCQFKPMVYESAGDPTDKV
;
A
#
# COMPACT_ATOMS: atom_id res chain seq x y z
N MET A 1 11.24 6.38 -37.35
CA MET A 1 11.88 7.45 -36.55
C MET A 1 11.89 6.95 -35.15
N THR A 2 13.04 6.97 -34.51
CA THR A 2 13.25 6.60 -33.11
C THR A 2 12.72 7.70 -32.22
N SER A 3 12.11 7.29 -31.12
CA SER A 3 11.37 8.15 -30.21
C SER A 3 11.80 7.92 -28.76
N VAL A 4 11.70 9.00 -27.99
CA VAL A 4 11.71 8.92 -26.52
C VAL A 4 10.28 9.13 -26.06
N SER A 5 9.78 8.24 -25.22
CA SER A 5 8.40 8.23 -24.76
C SER A 5 8.25 8.06 -23.25
N SER A 6 7.13 8.56 -22.73
CA SER A 6 6.67 8.31 -21.37
C SER A 6 5.15 8.31 -21.32
N GLY A 7 4.56 7.14 -21.07
CA GLY A 7 3.12 6.93 -21.23
C GLY A 7 2.69 7.23 -22.68
N ASP A 8 1.62 8.00 -22.85
CA ASP A 8 1.07 8.33 -24.17
C ASP A 8 1.81 9.47 -24.89
N ARG A 9 2.85 10.05 -24.26
CA ARG A 9 3.63 11.16 -24.81
C ARG A 9 4.91 10.64 -25.46
N ASN A 10 5.22 11.11 -26.66
CA ASN A 10 6.48 10.82 -27.34
C ASN A 10 7.06 12.06 -28.02
N CYS A 11 8.38 12.07 -28.17
CA CYS A 11 9.12 13.07 -28.93
C CYS A 11 10.25 12.39 -29.72
N ALA A 12 10.78 13.08 -30.72
CA ALA A 12 11.93 12.58 -31.46
C ALA A 12 13.16 12.44 -30.56
N VAL A 13 13.95 11.39 -30.78
CA VAL A 13 15.25 11.22 -30.11
C VAL A 13 16.17 12.39 -30.44
N GLN A 14 16.83 12.91 -29.40
CA GLN A 14 17.91 13.88 -29.52
C GLN A 14 19.13 13.27 -28.84
N ILE A 15 20.16 12.96 -29.64
CA ILE A 15 21.41 12.44 -29.11
C ILE A 15 22.09 13.50 -28.25
N ASP A 16 22.79 13.05 -27.20
CA ASP A 16 23.46 13.88 -26.21
C ASP A 16 22.52 14.72 -25.33
N LYS A 17 21.22 14.41 -25.35
CA LYS A 17 20.23 14.94 -24.42
C LYS A 17 19.89 13.95 -23.33
N THR A 18 19.66 14.50 -22.13
CA THR A 18 19.25 13.70 -20.98
C THR A 18 17.78 13.31 -21.09
N LEU A 19 17.37 12.25 -20.39
CA LEU A 19 15.95 11.95 -20.23
C LEU A 19 15.18 13.11 -19.59
N PHE A 20 15.84 13.94 -18.78
CA PHE A 20 15.26 15.17 -18.24
C PHE A 20 14.96 16.18 -19.37
N ASP A 21 15.90 16.39 -20.30
CA ASP A 21 15.68 17.29 -21.43
C ASP A 21 14.54 16.79 -22.33
N HIS A 22 14.45 15.46 -22.51
CA HIS A 22 13.30 14.86 -23.19
C HIS A 22 12.00 15.02 -22.41
N ALA A 23 12.03 14.88 -21.09
CA ALA A 23 10.87 15.12 -20.24
C ALA A 23 10.37 16.57 -20.33
N ASP A 24 11.28 17.56 -20.43
CA ASP A 24 10.90 18.97 -20.67
C ASP A 24 10.14 19.11 -22.00
N VAL A 25 10.61 18.45 -23.07
CA VAL A 25 9.94 18.47 -24.40
C VAL A 25 8.58 17.77 -24.35
N LEU A 26 8.45 16.73 -23.53
CA LEU A 26 7.20 16.01 -23.30
C LEU A 26 6.27 16.74 -22.32
N GLU A 27 6.66 17.91 -21.79
CA GLU A 27 5.93 18.67 -20.77
C GLU A 27 5.64 17.84 -19.51
N LEU A 28 6.60 17.01 -19.10
CA LEU A 28 6.54 16.17 -17.92
C LEU A 28 7.23 16.87 -16.74
N GLU A 29 6.57 16.94 -15.59
CA GLU A 29 7.14 17.55 -14.38
C GLU A 29 8.09 16.59 -13.65
N VAL A 30 9.36 16.59 -14.07
CA VAL A 30 10.44 15.90 -13.34
C VAL A 30 10.98 16.81 -12.24
N PRO A 31 11.00 16.36 -10.96
CA PRO A 31 11.49 17.19 -9.86
C PRO A 31 13.02 17.35 -9.94
N SER A 32 13.53 18.55 -9.65
CA SER A 32 14.96 18.77 -9.42
C SER A 32 15.20 20.00 -8.55
N SER A 33 15.87 19.81 -7.41
CA SER A 33 16.35 20.89 -6.55
C SER A 33 17.85 21.17 -6.68
N CYS A 34 18.62 20.26 -7.28
CA CYS A 34 20.06 20.45 -7.54
C CYS A 34 20.38 21.08 -8.90
N GLY A 35 19.38 21.48 -9.69
CA GLY A 35 19.62 22.01 -11.04
C GLY A 35 20.27 21.00 -11.98
N ARG A 36 19.80 19.74 -11.96
CA ARG A 36 20.24 18.64 -12.85
C ARG A 36 21.68 18.16 -12.64
N MET A 37 22.31 18.47 -11.51
CA MET A 37 23.67 18.03 -11.16
C MET A 37 23.77 16.58 -10.65
N GLY A 38 22.66 15.85 -10.56
CA GLY A 38 22.64 14.47 -10.05
C GLY A 38 22.68 14.32 -8.52
N THR A 39 22.83 15.40 -7.75
CA THR A 39 23.04 15.31 -6.29
C THR A 39 21.79 15.31 -5.40
N CYS A 40 20.63 15.76 -5.92
CA CYS A 40 19.38 15.78 -5.11
C CYS A 40 18.64 14.45 -5.06
N HIS A 41 18.87 13.58 -6.05
CA HIS A 41 18.22 12.27 -6.21
C HIS A 41 16.68 12.34 -6.38
N GLU A 42 16.13 13.50 -6.75
CA GLU A 42 14.69 13.65 -6.97
C GLU A 42 14.21 13.08 -8.31
N CYS A 43 15.06 13.15 -9.33
CA CYS A 43 14.69 12.85 -10.72
C CYS A 43 14.81 11.36 -11.11
N VAL A 44 14.54 10.44 -10.17
CA VAL A 44 14.58 9.00 -10.46
C VAL A 44 13.45 8.63 -11.43
N VAL A 45 13.78 7.87 -12.46
CA VAL A 45 12.85 7.35 -13.47
C VAL A 45 13.07 5.85 -13.70
N GLU A 46 12.00 5.14 -14.03
CA GLU A 46 12.04 3.73 -14.45
C GLU A 46 12.25 3.68 -15.97
N ILE A 47 13.21 2.89 -16.44
CA ILE A 47 13.46 2.63 -17.86
C ILE A 47 12.73 1.36 -18.26
N ARG A 48 11.77 1.49 -19.18
CA ARG A 48 10.91 0.39 -19.63
C ARG A 48 11.42 -0.26 -20.90
N GLU A 49 11.95 0.56 -21.80
CA GLU A 49 12.56 0.11 -23.04
C GLU A 49 13.79 0.96 -23.38
N GLY A 50 14.72 0.41 -24.17
CA GLY A 50 15.82 1.19 -24.74
C GLY A 50 16.96 1.52 -23.77
N ALA A 51 17.10 0.81 -22.65
CA ALA A 51 18.20 1.03 -21.69
C ALA A 51 19.60 0.96 -22.34
N ALA A 52 19.75 0.13 -23.39
CA ALA A 52 21.00 0.00 -24.16
C ALA A 52 21.33 1.22 -25.04
N ALA A 53 20.38 2.13 -25.25
CA ALA A 53 20.57 3.39 -25.95
C ALA A 53 21.04 4.53 -25.04
N LEU A 54 21.00 4.32 -23.72
CA LEU A 54 21.41 5.29 -22.71
C LEU A 54 22.91 5.22 -22.41
N SER A 55 23.45 6.32 -21.89
CA SER A 55 24.79 6.39 -21.31
C SER A 55 24.96 5.33 -20.21
N THR A 56 26.21 4.93 -19.95
CA THR A 56 26.52 4.15 -18.75
C THR A 56 26.10 4.90 -17.49
N ALA A 57 25.66 4.19 -16.47
CA ALA A 57 25.32 4.78 -15.18
C ALA A 57 26.51 5.57 -14.60
N THR A 58 26.24 6.78 -14.14
CA THR A 58 27.22 7.66 -13.49
C THR A 58 27.41 7.29 -12.02
N GLU A 59 28.45 7.81 -11.37
CA GLU A 59 28.66 7.63 -9.92
C GLU A 59 27.48 8.15 -9.08
N ALA A 60 26.83 9.24 -9.54
CA ALA A 60 25.63 9.78 -8.90
C ALA A 60 24.43 8.81 -8.95
N GLU A 61 24.47 7.79 -9.82
CA GLU A 61 23.43 6.77 -9.97
C GLU A 61 23.77 5.47 -9.24
N ALA A 62 24.90 5.42 -8.49
CA ALA A 62 25.37 4.19 -7.84
C ALA A 62 24.37 3.59 -6.83
N PHE A 63 23.46 4.41 -6.32
CA PHE A 63 22.40 3.96 -5.41
C PHE A 63 21.23 3.27 -6.15
N LEU A 64 21.10 3.42 -7.46
CA LEU A 64 19.97 2.87 -8.22
C LEU A 64 20.24 1.42 -8.65
N ARG A 65 19.19 0.60 -8.63
CA ARG A 65 19.21 -0.76 -9.22
C ARG A 65 19.04 -0.68 -10.74
N ASP A 66 19.39 -1.77 -11.43
CA ASP A 66 19.15 -1.92 -12.87
C ASP A 66 17.69 -1.64 -13.22
N GLY A 67 17.47 -0.93 -14.34
CA GLY A 67 16.15 -0.47 -14.76
C GLY A 67 15.74 0.89 -14.20
N TYR A 68 16.49 1.48 -13.26
CA TYR A 68 16.25 2.84 -12.79
C TYR A 68 17.43 3.76 -13.10
N ARG A 69 17.14 5.02 -13.42
CA ARG A 69 18.15 6.02 -13.75
C ARG A 69 17.78 7.39 -13.15
N LEU A 70 18.77 8.26 -13.00
CA LEU A 70 18.50 9.68 -12.77
C LEU A 70 18.22 10.32 -14.14
N ALA A 71 17.03 10.90 -14.33
CA ALA A 71 16.67 11.53 -15.59
C ALA A 71 17.67 12.60 -16.02
N CYS A 72 18.28 13.32 -15.07
CA CYS A 72 19.28 14.35 -15.36
C CYS A 72 20.69 13.81 -15.68
N GLN A 73 20.94 12.51 -15.55
CA GLN A 73 22.25 11.88 -15.84
C GLN A 73 22.16 10.88 -17.00
N ALA A 74 21.01 10.26 -17.19
CA ALA A 74 20.76 9.32 -18.27
C ALA A 74 20.68 10.04 -19.61
N CYS A 75 21.74 9.94 -20.40
CA CYS A 75 21.87 10.60 -21.69
C CYS A 75 21.54 9.62 -22.81
N VAL A 76 20.77 10.02 -23.81
CA VAL A 76 20.52 9.19 -25.00
C VAL A 76 21.74 9.27 -25.91
N CYS A 77 22.51 8.18 -25.99
CA CYS A 77 23.80 8.13 -26.68
C CYS A 77 23.77 7.38 -28.01
N ARG A 78 22.68 6.64 -28.30
CA ARG A 78 22.55 5.86 -29.53
C ARG A 78 21.23 6.16 -30.22
N ASP A 79 21.31 6.30 -31.53
CA ASP A 79 20.14 6.30 -32.40
C ASP A 79 19.82 4.85 -32.83
N GLY A 80 18.60 4.60 -33.31
CA GLY A 80 18.15 3.31 -33.83
C GLY A 80 17.32 2.46 -32.87
N GLN A 81 17.07 2.91 -31.64
CA GLN A 81 16.19 2.25 -30.68
C GLN A 81 15.25 3.26 -30.02
N ASP A 82 13.99 2.86 -29.83
CA ASP A 82 13.05 3.62 -29.02
C ASP A 82 13.43 3.52 -27.54
N VAL A 83 13.23 4.60 -26.79
CA VAL A 83 13.45 4.65 -25.34
C VAL A 83 12.13 5.00 -24.68
N GLU A 84 11.64 4.12 -23.81
CA GLU A 84 10.48 4.40 -22.97
C GLU A 84 10.95 4.52 -21.52
N PHE A 85 10.57 5.62 -20.86
CA PHE A 85 10.78 5.81 -19.43
C PHE A 85 9.48 6.21 -18.74
N ALA A 86 9.37 5.94 -17.43
CA ALA A 86 8.24 6.36 -16.62
C ALA A 86 8.69 7.16 -15.41
N LEU A 87 7.93 8.21 -15.09
CA LEU A 87 8.02 8.85 -13.78
C LEU A 87 7.45 7.89 -12.73
N LEU A 88 8.00 7.92 -11.51
CA LEU A 88 7.47 7.21 -10.34
C LEU A 88 6.18 7.87 -9.81
N ARG A 89 5.33 8.35 -10.71
CA ARG A 89 4.10 9.10 -10.45
C ARG A 89 3.04 8.64 -11.44
N ARG A 90 2.43 7.51 -11.15
CA ARG A 90 1.12 7.20 -11.71
C ARG A 90 0.08 7.63 -10.69
N ALA A 91 -0.91 8.41 -11.13
CA ALA A 91 -2.09 8.69 -10.34
C ALA A 91 -2.87 7.38 -10.22
N ALA A 92 -2.75 6.70 -9.07
CA ALA A 92 -3.60 5.57 -8.76
C ALA A 92 -5.00 6.10 -8.42
N GLN A 93 -6.04 5.59 -9.09
CA GLN A 93 -7.42 5.89 -8.72
C GLN A 93 -7.82 4.99 -7.55
N VAL A 94 -7.61 5.47 -6.32
CA VAL A 94 -8.23 4.85 -5.14
C VAL A 94 -9.53 5.58 -4.87
N LEU A 95 -10.66 4.98 -5.20
CA LEU A 95 -11.97 5.50 -4.79
C LEU A 95 -12.05 5.48 -3.26
N SER A 96 -12.18 6.65 -2.64
CA SER A 96 -12.42 6.80 -1.21
C SER A 96 -13.92 6.70 -0.94
N SER A 97 -14.38 5.55 -0.43
CA SER A 97 -15.71 5.44 0.16
C SER A 97 -15.67 5.99 1.58
N LYS A 98 -16.39 7.09 1.82
CA LYS A 98 -16.43 7.75 3.13
C LYS A 98 -17.46 7.09 4.05
N THR A 99 -17.00 6.35 5.04
CA THR A 99 -17.81 6.08 6.25
C THR A 99 -17.36 7.09 7.30
N GLU A 100 -18.01 8.25 7.35
CA GLU A 100 -17.68 9.30 8.32
C GLU A 100 -18.34 8.98 9.67
N LEU A 101 -17.59 8.33 10.57
CA LEU A 101 -17.98 8.28 11.98
C LEU A 101 -17.84 9.68 12.60
N PRO A 102 -18.73 10.09 13.52
CA PRO A 102 -18.58 11.36 14.22
C PRO A 102 -17.31 11.35 15.07
N VAL A 103 -16.35 12.21 14.75
CA VAL A 103 -15.07 12.33 15.47
C VAL A 103 -15.06 13.68 16.20
N PRO A 104 -14.77 13.71 17.52
CA PRO A 104 -14.68 14.96 18.25
C PRO A 104 -13.50 15.77 17.73
N LEU A 105 -13.78 16.99 17.26
CA LEU A 105 -12.78 17.92 16.77
C LEU A 105 -12.01 18.53 17.95
N ASP A 106 -10.81 18.00 18.19
CA ASP A 106 -9.88 18.42 19.24
C ASP A 106 -8.44 18.24 18.74
N PRO A 107 -8.02 18.99 17.71
CA PRO A 107 -6.70 18.84 17.11
C PRO A 107 -5.59 19.31 18.05
N CYS A 108 -4.39 18.74 17.88
CA CYS A 108 -3.23 19.13 18.68
C CYS A 108 -2.84 20.60 18.46
N VAL A 109 -3.00 21.08 17.23
CA VAL A 109 -2.76 22.46 16.83
C VAL A 109 -4.08 23.21 16.69
N ARG A 110 -4.23 24.32 17.41
CA ARG A 110 -5.47 25.10 17.44
C ARG A 110 -5.22 26.59 17.54
N ARG A 111 -6.26 27.37 17.22
CA ARG A 111 -6.26 28.82 17.33
C ARG A 111 -6.60 29.27 18.74
N VAL A 112 -5.83 30.21 19.28
CA VAL A 112 -6.13 30.94 20.53
C VAL A 112 -5.94 32.43 20.28
N GLY A 113 -7.06 33.15 20.08
CA GLY A 113 -7.01 34.56 19.67
C GLY A 113 -6.33 34.72 18.30
N ASP A 114 -5.25 35.50 18.25
CA ASP A 114 -4.44 35.70 17.04
C ASP A 114 -3.20 34.79 16.98
N HIS A 115 -3.11 33.81 17.88
CA HIS A 115 -1.99 32.87 17.98
C HIS A 115 -2.42 31.46 17.58
N VAL A 116 -1.47 30.69 17.06
CA VAL A 116 -1.57 29.26 16.81
C VAL A 116 -0.75 28.55 17.88
N VAL A 117 -1.36 27.60 18.58
CA VAL A 117 -0.72 26.83 19.65
C VAL A 117 -0.71 25.35 19.31
N ASN A 118 0.37 24.65 19.66
CA ASN A 118 0.45 23.19 19.69
C ASN A 118 0.49 22.75 21.16
N GLY A 119 -0.58 22.13 21.65
CA GLY A 119 -0.79 21.89 23.07
C GLY A 119 -0.81 23.20 23.87
N THR A 120 0.26 23.48 24.62
CA THR A 120 0.43 24.72 25.41
C THR A 120 1.46 25.68 24.82
N ALA A 121 2.18 25.31 23.76
CA ALA A 121 3.24 26.11 23.18
C ALA A 121 2.71 26.96 22.01
N GLU A 122 3.00 28.26 22.01
CA GLU A 122 2.76 29.12 20.84
C GLU A 122 3.73 28.75 19.72
N VAL A 123 3.20 28.41 18.54
CA VAL A 123 3.99 27.97 17.38
C VAL A 123 3.99 28.98 16.24
N ASP A 124 2.97 29.85 16.12
CA ASP A 124 2.92 30.89 15.09
C ASP A 124 1.84 31.93 15.39
N ARG A 125 1.81 33.01 14.60
CA ARG A 125 0.63 33.87 14.51
C ARG A 125 -0.38 33.29 13.51
N TYR A 126 -1.66 33.48 13.76
CA TYR A 126 -2.71 33.00 12.87
C TYR A 126 -2.63 33.66 11.49
N ARG A 127 -2.63 32.84 10.44
CA ARG A 127 -2.49 33.26 9.03
C ARG A 127 -3.76 33.00 8.22
N GLY A 128 -4.91 32.89 8.86
CA GLY A 128 -6.21 32.67 8.20
C GLY A 128 -6.64 31.21 8.07
N ARG A 129 -5.74 30.24 8.23
CA ARG A 129 -6.05 28.79 8.28
C ARG A 129 -5.05 28.05 9.16
N ILE A 130 -5.47 26.92 9.72
CA ILE A 130 -4.61 25.94 10.39
C ILE A 130 -4.84 24.60 9.70
N LEU A 131 -3.83 24.12 8.97
CA LEU A 131 -3.91 22.91 8.16
C LEU A 131 -3.05 21.80 8.75
N GLY A 132 -3.41 20.56 8.47
CA GLY A 132 -2.59 19.39 8.74
C GLY A 132 -2.67 18.38 7.59
N ILE A 133 -1.78 17.40 7.60
CA ILE A 133 -1.73 16.34 6.59
C ILE A 133 -1.88 14.98 7.28
N GLY A 134 -2.80 14.15 6.80
CA GLY A 134 -2.79 12.70 7.05
C GLY A 134 -2.06 12.00 5.91
N LEU A 135 -1.10 11.14 6.20
CA LEU A 135 -0.30 10.44 5.20
C LEU A 135 -0.33 8.94 5.48
N ASP A 136 -0.87 8.18 4.55
CA ASP A 136 -0.76 6.72 4.50
C ASP A 136 0.38 6.32 3.56
N VAL A 137 1.39 5.64 4.11
CA VAL A 137 2.59 5.19 3.39
C VAL A 137 2.51 3.68 3.18
N GLY A 138 1.79 3.26 2.14
CA GLY A 138 1.77 1.88 1.68
C GLY A 138 3.04 1.50 0.90
N THR A 139 3.30 0.19 0.78
CA THR A 139 4.46 -0.33 0.04
C THR A 139 4.41 0.07 -1.44
N SER A 140 3.27 -0.09 -2.12
CA SER A 140 3.12 0.26 -3.54
C SER A 140 2.70 1.71 -3.77
N THR A 141 1.82 2.23 -2.92
CA THR A 141 1.15 3.53 -3.09
C THR A 141 1.18 4.29 -1.78
N ALA A 142 1.29 5.61 -1.84
CA ALA A 142 1.07 6.49 -0.72
C ALA A 142 -0.05 7.50 -1.03
N VAL A 143 -0.82 7.85 0.00
CA VAL A 143 -1.94 8.79 -0.10
C VAL A 143 -1.80 9.86 0.96
N ALA A 144 -1.80 11.12 0.55
CA ALA A 144 -1.75 12.27 1.43
C ALA A 144 -3.07 13.05 1.37
N GLU A 145 -3.63 13.39 2.53
CA GLU A 145 -4.84 14.18 2.66
C GLU A 145 -4.55 15.47 3.43
N LEU A 146 -4.83 16.62 2.80
CA LEU A 146 -4.75 17.93 3.44
C LEU A 146 -6.09 18.25 4.11
N VAL A 147 -6.04 18.55 5.41
CA VAL A 147 -7.21 18.73 6.26
C VAL A 147 -7.17 20.11 6.92
N ASP A 148 -8.31 20.79 6.97
CA ASP A 148 -8.50 21.97 7.80
C ASP A 148 -8.71 21.55 9.26
N LEU A 149 -7.79 21.89 10.16
CA LEU A 149 -7.87 21.50 11.56
C LEU A 149 -8.93 22.29 12.33
N GLU A 150 -9.40 23.44 11.83
CA GLU A 150 -10.47 24.21 12.49
C GLU A 150 -11.87 23.63 12.21
N SER A 151 -12.02 22.85 11.13
CA SER A 151 -13.31 22.26 10.73
C SER A 151 -13.30 20.73 10.66
N GLY A 152 -12.14 20.10 10.59
CA GLY A 152 -11.95 18.67 10.34
C GLY A 152 -12.21 18.24 8.90
N VAL A 153 -12.45 19.20 7.99
CA VAL A 153 -12.82 18.95 6.59
C VAL A 153 -11.58 18.66 5.74
N SER A 154 -11.67 17.60 4.94
CA SER A 154 -10.71 17.29 3.88
C SER A 154 -10.78 18.31 2.75
N LEU A 155 -9.64 18.93 2.42
CA LEU A 155 -9.52 19.96 1.40
C LEU A 155 -8.96 19.42 0.08
N TYR A 156 -8.06 18.44 0.16
CA TYR A 156 -7.35 17.89 -1.00
C TYR A 156 -6.80 16.50 -0.70
N GLN A 157 -6.81 15.61 -1.68
CA GLN A 157 -6.18 14.29 -1.60
C GLN A 157 -5.20 14.11 -2.77
N ALA A 158 -3.97 13.69 -2.45
CA ALA A 158 -2.93 13.35 -3.40
C ALA A 158 -2.68 11.84 -3.36
N HIS A 159 -2.70 11.19 -4.52
CA HIS A 159 -2.37 9.77 -4.68
C HIS A 159 -1.12 9.64 -5.54
N PHE A 160 -0.11 8.92 -5.04
CA PHE A 160 1.14 8.73 -5.77
C PHE A 160 1.73 7.35 -5.52
N GLU A 161 2.40 6.81 -6.54
CA GLU A 161 3.21 5.60 -6.42
C GLU A 161 4.32 5.82 -5.39
N ASN A 162 4.61 4.80 -4.58
CA ASN A 162 5.64 4.92 -3.56
C ASN A 162 7.02 5.09 -4.24
N PRO A 163 7.70 6.23 -4.05
CA PRO A 163 8.95 6.54 -4.75
C PRO A 163 10.10 5.62 -4.33
N GLN A 164 9.93 4.79 -3.30
CA GLN A 164 10.92 3.82 -2.81
C GLN A 164 10.99 2.54 -3.67
N ARG A 165 10.18 2.43 -4.75
CA ARG A 165 10.12 1.24 -5.61
C ARG A 165 11.48 0.83 -6.20
N PHE A 166 12.40 1.78 -6.43
CA PHE A 166 13.77 1.48 -6.87
C PHE A 166 14.57 0.66 -5.84
N GLY A 167 14.23 0.75 -4.55
CA GLY A 167 14.82 -0.03 -3.48
C GLY A 167 14.22 -1.43 -3.32
N GLY A 168 13.06 -1.70 -3.93
CA GLY A 168 12.40 -3.00 -3.84
C GLY A 168 10.88 -2.93 -4.06
N SER A 169 10.33 -4.04 -4.55
CA SER A 169 8.89 -4.26 -4.74
C SER A 169 8.15 -4.62 -3.45
N ASP A 170 8.86 -5.03 -2.40
CA ASP A 170 8.31 -5.46 -1.13
C ASP A 170 9.14 -4.94 0.05
N VAL A 171 8.63 -5.13 1.28
CA VAL A 171 9.25 -4.63 2.51
C VAL A 171 10.62 -5.25 2.79
N ILE A 172 10.82 -6.55 2.54
CA ILE A 172 12.08 -7.25 2.80
C ILE A 172 13.18 -6.75 1.87
N SER A 173 12.84 -6.61 0.58
CA SER A 173 13.73 -6.06 -0.44
C SER A 173 14.18 -4.64 -0.10
N ARG A 174 13.29 -3.83 0.50
CA ARG A 174 13.58 -2.46 0.94
C ARG A 174 14.42 -2.42 2.22
N ILE A 175 14.15 -3.30 3.18
CA ILE A 175 15.01 -3.45 4.37
C ILE A 175 16.43 -3.79 3.92
N HIS A 176 16.59 -4.80 3.06
CA HIS A 176 17.91 -5.17 2.56
C HIS A 176 18.59 -4.02 1.81
N TYR A 177 17.85 -3.29 0.98
CA TYR A 177 18.39 -2.12 0.27
C TYR A 177 18.88 -1.04 1.23
N ASP A 178 18.05 -0.65 2.21
CA ASP A 178 18.39 0.43 3.13
C ASP A 178 19.55 0.01 4.06
N SER A 179 19.61 -1.25 4.49
CA SER A 179 20.70 -1.72 5.36
C SER A 179 22.04 -1.93 4.62
N GLN A 180 22.03 -2.28 3.33
CA GLN A 180 23.25 -2.76 2.64
C GLN A 180 23.65 -1.99 1.38
N ILE A 181 22.72 -1.29 0.72
CA ILE A 181 22.94 -0.71 -0.62
C ILE A 181 22.90 0.82 -0.56
N GLY A 182 21.78 1.39 -0.11
CA GLY A 182 21.56 2.83 -0.08
C GLY A 182 20.89 3.31 1.20
N PRO A 183 21.57 3.25 2.37
CA PRO A 183 21.02 3.74 3.63
C PRO A 183 20.50 5.17 3.53
N GLY A 184 19.23 5.38 3.88
CA GLY A 184 18.58 6.69 3.88
C GLY A 184 18.13 7.21 2.52
N GLU A 185 18.42 6.50 1.41
CA GLU A 185 17.93 6.89 0.08
C GLU A 185 16.41 6.72 -0.03
N LEU A 186 15.86 5.68 0.59
CA LEU A 186 14.41 5.44 0.61
C LEU A 186 13.67 6.51 1.43
N HIS A 187 14.26 6.94 2.55
CA HIS A 187 13.79 8.08 3.32
C HIS A 187 13.77 9.34 2.45
N ARG A 188 14.91 9.68 1.84
CA ARG A 188 15.05 10.88 1.00
C ARG A 188 14.06 10.89 -0.17
N ALA A 189 13.87 9.77 -0.85
CA ALA A 189 12.92 9.65 -1.95
C ALA A 189 11.48 9.96 -1.51
N MET A 190 11.07 9.45 -0.35
CA MET A 190 9.76 9.70 0.23
C MET A 190 9.57 11.17 0.61
N ILE A 191 10.51 11.76 1.36
CA ILE A 191 10.44 13.18 1.77
C ILE A 191 10.43 14.13 0.56
N ASN A 192 11.25 13.86 -0.45
CA ASN A 192 11.30 14.68 -1.67
C ASN A 192 9.96 14.65 -2.43
N THR A 193 9.34 13.48 -2.50
CA THR A 193 8.04 13.32 -3.16
C THR A 193 6.94 14.02 -2.37
N LEU A 194 6.89 13.83 -1.05
CA LEU A 194 5.95 14.53 -0.18
C LEU A 194 6.10 16.06 -0.29
N ASN A 195 7.33 16.58 -0.33
CA ASN A 195 7.58 18.00 -0.51
C ASN A 195 7.09 18.56 -1.85
N LEU A 196 7.07 17.74 -2.90
CA LEU A 196 6.43 18.16 -4.14
C LEU A 196 4.92 18.15 -4.01
N GLU A 197 4.33 17.09 -3.47
CA GLU A 197 2.88 17.01 -3.30
C GLU A 197 2.36 18.15 -2.42
N ILE A 198 3.11 18.54 -1.37
CA ILE A 198 2.82 19.73 -0.55
C ILE A 198 2.82 21.01 -1.40
N ARG A 199 3.80 21.18 -2.30
CA ARG A 199 3.84 22.36 -3.19
C ARG A 199 2.64 22.39 -4.12
N ARG A 200 2.25 21.23 -4.67
CA ARG A 200 1.11 21.10 -5.58
C ARG A 200 -0.21 21.41 -4.88
N MET A 201 -0.51 20.77 -3.75
CA MET A 201 -1.73 21.04 -2.98
C MET A 201 -1.81 22.51 -2.53
N CYS A 202 -0.65 23.12 -2.17
CA CYS A 202 -0.60 24.54 -1.80
C CYS A 202 -0.92 25.45 -2.99
N ALA A 203 -0.38 25.15 -4.17
CA ALA A 203 -0.61 25.93 -5.38
C ALA A 203 -2.07 25.82 -5.86
N GLU A 204 -2.66 24.63 -5.80
CA GLU A 204 -4.04 24.38 -6.25
C GLU A 204 -5.08 25.07 -5.35
N LEU A 205 -4.84 25.08 -4.04
CA LEU A 205 -5.75 25.68 -3.07
C LEU A 205 -5.44 27.16 -2.75
N ASP A 206 -4.40 27.75 -3.36
CA ASP A 206 -3.89 29.08 -3.03
C ASP A 206 -3.63 29.28 -1.53
N VAL A 207 -2.95 28.29 -0.92
CA VAL A 207 -2.54 28.32 0.50
C VAL A 207 -1.02 28.30 0.65
N SER A 208 -0.53 28.83 1.76
CA SER A 208 0.89 28.81 2.09
C SER A 208 1.25 27.53 2.84
N ARG A 209 2.36 26.90 2.47
CA ARG A 209 2.96 25.78 3.25
C ARG A 209 3.21 26.12 4.72
N HIS A 210 3.33 27.41 5.06
CA HIS A 210 3.47 27.88 6.43
C HIS A 210 2.17 27.81 7.25
N GLN A 211 1.03 27.52 6.63
CA GLN A 211 -0.24 27.26 7.31
C GLN A 211 -0.42 25.77 7.66
N ILE A 212 0.54 24.90 7.31
CA ILE A 212 0.50 23.46 7.60
C ILE A 212 1.34 23.20 8.86
N TYR A 213 0.70 22.74 9.94
CA TYR A 213 1.28 22.68 11.28
C TYR A 213 1.42 21.28 11.87
N ASP A 214 0.70 20.28 11.36
CA ASP A 214 0.76 18.91 11.86
C ASP A 214 0.74 17.91 10.71
N LEU A 215 1.49 16.82 10.84
CA LEU A 215 1.54 15.72 9.88
C LEU A 215 1.40 14.40 10.66
N VAL A 216 0.36 13.64 10.37
CA VAL A 216 0.18 12.27 10.87
C VAL A 216 0.61 11.28 9.79
N VAL A 217 1.46 10.33 10.15
CA VAL A 217 1.99 9.30 9.26
C VAL A 217 1.57 7.92 9.77
N VAL A 218 0.93 7.15 8.89
CA VAL A 218 0.56 5.75 9.08
C VAL A 218 1.18 4.91 7.96
N GLY A 219 1.28 3.60 8.19
CA GLY A 219 1.96 2.67 7.30
C GLY A 219 2.51 1.49 8.10
N ASN A 220 2.82 0.40 7.41
CA ASN A 220 3.42 -0.77 8.05
C ASN A 220 4.74 -0.40 8.74
N SER A 221 5.21 -1.24 9.65
CA SER A 221 6.37 -0.93 10.50
C SER A 221 7.60 -0.48 9.72
N THR A 222 7.91 -1.13 8.60
CA THR A 222 9.03 -0.77 7.73
C THR A 222 8.81 0.59 7.07
N MET A 223 7.64 0.83 6.47
CA MET A 223 7.35 2.09 5.78
C MET A 223 7.37 3.28 6.75
N ARG A 224 6.83 3.10 7.96
CA ARG A 224 6.89 4.13 9.01
C ARG A 224 8.33 4.42 9.40
N GLU A 225 9.12 3.41 9.76
CA GLU A 225 10.51 3.64 10.20
C GLU A 225 11.37 4.26 9.09
N LEU A 226 11.25 3.82 7.84
CA LEU A 226 11.90 4.45 6.68
C LEU A 226 11.48 5.91 6.51
N PHE A 227 10.19 6.23 6.71
CA PHE A 227 9.72 7.61 6.67
C PHE A 227 10.41 8.48 7.72
N PHE A 228 10.65 7.96 8.93
CA PHE A 228 11.36 8.67 10.00
C PHE A 228 12.89 8.57 9.89
N GLY A 229 13.43 7.97 8.82
CA GLY A 229 14.87 7.80 8.61
C GLY A 229 15.53 6.93 9.67
N GLN A 230 14.80 5.96 10.22
CA GLN A 230 15.27 5.02 11.22
C GLN A 230 15.82 3.76 10.54
N ASP A 231 16.72 3.06 11.23
CA ASP A 231 17.22 1.77 10.79
C ASP A 231 16.08 0.74 10.84
N VAL A 232 15.98 -0.06 9.77
CA VAL A 232 14.95 -1.08 9.59
C VAL A 232 15.50 -2.49 9.56
N GLU A 233 16.82 -2.68 9.73
CA GLU A 233 17.47 -4.00 9.68
C GLU A 233 16.81 -5.00 10.65
N ALA A 234 16.53 -4.55 11.88
CA ALA A 234 15.93 -5.38 12.93
C ALA A 234 14.52 -5.89 12.58
N ILE A 235 13.78 -5.18 11.71
CA ILE A 235 12.46 -5.63 11.24
C ILE A 235 12.61 -6.84 10.30
N GLY A 236 13.72 -6.95 9.57
CA GLY A 236 13.98 -8.04 8.64
C GLY A 236 14.61 -9.29 9.27
N GLN A 237 14.95 -9.25 10.56
CA GLN A 237 15.64 -10.32 11.27
C GLN A 237 14.85 -10.73 12.50
N ARG A 238 14.78 -12.04 12.79
CA ARG A 238 14.11 -12.55 13.99
C ARG A 238 14.62 -11.81 15.25
N PRO A 239 13.74 -11.20 16.06
CA PRO A 239 12.31 -11.44 16.21
C PRO A 239 11.35 -10.61 15.34
N TYR A 240 11.85 -10.00 14.26
CA TYR A 240 11.12 -9.20 13.26
C TYR A 240 10.42 -7.99 13.87
N LYS A 241 11.16 -7.18 14.64
CA LYS A 241 10.62 -6.06 15.41
C LYS A 241 11.47 -4.83 15.20
N SER A 242 10.82 -3.67 15.15
CA SER A 242 11.54 -2.39 15.09
C SER A 242 12.22 -2.08 16.42
N ASP A 243 13.28 -1.27 16.40
CA ASP A 243 14.00 -0.90 17.61
C ASP A 243 13.09 -0.23 18.65
N ILE A 244 12.18 0.65 18.21
CA ILE A 244 11.25 1.31 19.12
C ILE A 244 10.22 0.34 19.72
N GLU A 245 9.84 -0.71 19.00
CA GLU A 245 9.01 -1.79 19.55
C GLU A 245 9.79 -2.60 20.59
N LEU A 246 11.05 -2.91 20.32
CA LEU A 246 11.93 -3.59 21.28
C LEU A 246 12.14 -2.74 22.56
N GLU A 247 12.37 -1.43 22.43
CA GLU A 247 12.45 -0.47 23.53
C GLU A 247 11.16 -0.47 24.38
N GLN A 248 9.99 -0.49 23.73
CA GLN A 248 8.71 -0.58 24.44
C GLN A 248 8.55 -1.91 25.18
N LEU A 249 8.86 -3.04 24.53
CA LEU A 249 8.77 -4.38 25.14
C LEU A 249 9.75 -4.55 26.31
N ALA A 250 10.90 -3.89 26.26
CA ALA A 250 11.87 -3.84 27.35
C ALA A 250 11.45 -2.91 28.51
N GLY A 251 10.36 -2.15 28.36
CA GLY A 251 9.89 -1.19 29.35
C GLY A 251 10.68 0.11 29.41
N GLU A 252 11.54 0.36 28.41
CA GLU A 252 12.35 1.59 28.29
C GLU A 252 11.48 2.77 27.82
N ARG A 253 10.34 2.48 27.20
CA ARG A 253 9.34 3.45 26.72
C ARG A 253 7.92 3.00 27.05
N SER A 254 7.03 3.97 27.22
CA SER A 254 5.61 3.72 27.50
C SER A 254 4.80 3.34 26.26
N ASN A 255 5.26 3.74 25.07
CA ASN A 255 4.67 3.44 23.77
C ASN A 255 5.72 3.52 22.64
N ASN A 256 5.33 3.09 21.46
CA ASN A 256 6.11 3.11 20.22
C ASN A 256 5.62 4.18 19.22
N VAL A 257 5.07 5.30 19.71
CA VAL A 257 4.79 6.47 18.87
C VAL A 257 6.11 7.13 18.48
N ARG A 258 6.22 7.57 17.23
CA ARG A 258 7.34 8.40 16.76
C ARG A 258 6.89 9.85 16.64
N GLU A 259 7.64 10.76 17.26
CA GLU A 259 7.38 12.20 17.16
C GLU A 259 8.67 12.96 16.85
N CYS A 260 8.60 13.87 15.90
CA CYS A 260 9.70 14.78 15.58
C CYS A 260 9.16 16.08 14.96
N SER A 261 10.05 17.03 14.69
CA SER A 261 9.69 18.23 13.94
C SER A 261 9.80 17.99 12.43
N ALA A 262 8.91 18.62 11.65
CA ALA A 262 8.98 18.57 10.18
C ALA A 262 10.36 19.01 9.65
N ARG A 263 11.00 19.95 10.34
CA ARG A 263 12.35 20.44 10.01
C ARG A 263 13.42 19.36 10.14
N GLN A 264 13.35 18.48 11.14
CA GLN A 264 14.32 17.39 11.32
C GLN A 264 14.29 16.42 10.15
N LEU A 265 13.11 16.19 9.57
CA LEU A 265 12.94 15.32 8.40
C LEU A 265 13.10 16.06 7.06
N GLY A 266 13.33 17.38 7.06
CA GLY A 266 13.43 18.16 5.81
C GLY A 266 12.10 18.39 5.09
N ILE A 267 10.96 18.29 5.80
CA ILE A 267 9.63 18.48 5.24
C ILE A 267 9.27 19.98 5.17
N SER A 268 8.75 20.40 4.03
CA SER A 268 8.46 21.78 3.65
C SER A 268 7.10 22.25 4.18
N MET A 269 6.95 22.34 5.50
CA MET A 269 5.75 22.83 6.19
C MET A 269 6.07 24.10 7.02
N ASN A 270 5.23 24.46 7.99
CA ASN A 270 5.61 25.44 9.00
C ASN A 270 6.89 25.01 9.72
N ARG A 271 7.78 25.96 10.05
CA ARG A 271 9.06 25.67 10.73
C ARG A 271 8.88 25.01 12.11
N ASN A 272 7.72 25.21 12.72
CA ASN A 272 7.34 24.69 14.03
C ASN A 272 6.33 23.54 13.91
N ALA A 273 6.15 22.96 12.70
CA ALA A 273 5.24 21.84 12.49
C ALA A 273 5.76 20.55 13.14
N SER A 274 4.83 19.79 13.71
CA SER A 274 5.07 18.45 14.27
C SER A 274 4.81 17.36 13.23
N VAL A 275 5.47 16.23 13.41
CA VAL A 275 5.23 14.99 12.69
C VAL A 275 4.98 13.90 13.72
N TYR A 276 3.85 13.22 13.59
CA TYR A 276 3.38 12.15 14.46
C TYR A 276 3.26 10.85 13.65
N GLY A 277 4.04 9.84 14.01
CA GLY A 277 3.95 8.49 13.47
C GLY A 277 3.08 7.64 14.38
N ALA A 278 1.99 7.09 13.83
CA ALA A 278 1.08 6.24 14.58
C ALA A 278 1.81 5.03 15.22
N PRO A 279 1.36 4.58 16.41
CA PRO A 279 1.97 3.44 17.10
C PRO A 279 1.90 2.15 16.27
N LEU A 280 2.89 1.28 16.39
CA LEU A 280 2.85 -0.05 15.76
C LEU A 280 2.01 -1.00 16.62
N VAL A 281 1.36 -1.96 15.97
CA VAL A 281 0.65 -3.04 16.65
C VAL A 281 1.67 -4.07 17.15
N ALA A 282 2.42 -4.71 16.23
CA ALA A 282 3.47 -5.69 16.53
C ALA A 282 4.21 -6.12 15.26
N SER A 283 5.53 -6.29 15.32
CA SER A 283 6.34 -6.81 14.22
C SER A 283 6.07 -6.12 12.87
N HIS A 284 5.43 -6.80 11.91
CA HIS A 284 5.09 -6.21 10.60
C HIS A 284 3.74 -5.48 10.57
N LEU A 285 2.89 -5.66 11.60
CA LEU A 285 1.64 -4.93 11.76
C LEU A 285 1.93 -3.51 12.26
N GLY A 286 1.80 -2.53 11.36
CA GLY A 286 2.23 -1.17 11.63
C GLY A 286 1.13 -0.22 12.05
N GLY A 287 1.41 1.07 11.82
CA GLY A 287 0.52 2.16 12.16
C GLY A 287 -0.68 2.30 11.21
N ASP A 288 -0.61 1.71 10.03
CA ASP A 288 -1.73 1.53 9.10
C ASP A 288 -2.84 0.69 9.72
N VAL A 289 -2.51 -0.52 10.18
CA VAL A 289 -3.48 -1.38 10.88
C VAL A 289 -4.00 -0.71 12.15
N ALA A 290 -3.11 -0.05 12.90
CA ALA A 290 -3.54 0.71 14.07
C ALA A 290 -4.58 1.80 13.70
N ALA A 291 -4.38 2.48 12.57
CA ALA A 291 -5.31 3.46 12.05
C ALA A 291 -6.62 2.83 11.56
N ASP A 292 -6.59 1.64 10.93
CA ASP A 292 -7.80 0.91 10.55
C ASP A 292 -8.70 0.58 11.75
N LEU A 293 -8.09 0.11 12.85
CA LEU A 293 -8.82 -0.22 14.08
C LEU A 293 -9.54 1.01 14.65
N LEU A 294 -8.92 2.17 14.52
CA LEU A 294 -9.49 3.45 14.94
C LEU A 294 -10.62 3.88 14.00
N ALA A 295 -10.41 3.79 12.68
CA ALA A 295 -11.40 4.11 11.66
C ALA A 295 -12.68 3.27 11.80
N LEU A 296 -12.53 2.02 12.26
CA LEU A 296 -13.60 1.08 12.53
C LEU A 296 -14.26 1.26 13.91
N ASP A 297 -13.78 2.17 14.76
CA ASP A 297 -14.25 2.35 16.13
C ASP A 297 -14.31 1.02 16.91
N VAL A 298 -13.28 0.18 16.73
CA VAL A 298 -13.19 -1.17 17.32
C VAL A 298 -13.32 -1.14 18.84
N ALA A 299 -12.92 -0.04 19.48
CA ALA A 299 -13.08 0.17 20.91
C ALA A 299 -14.56 0.05 21.37
N ASN A 300 -15.50 0.43 20.52
CA ASN A 300 -16.94 0.44 20.80
C ASN A 300 -17.72 -0.66 20.05
N GLN A 301 -17.07 -1.42 19.16
CA GLN A 301 -17.72 -2.52 18.47
C GLN A 301 -18.16 -3.63 19.43
N ARG A 302 -19.32 -4.22 19.12
CA ARG A 302 -19.90 -5.37 19.81
C ARG A 302 -20.13 -6.48 18.79
N GLY A 303 -20.11 -7.72 19.27
CA GLY A 303 -20.25 -8.88 18.39
C GLY A 303 -18.91 -9.33 17.80
N SER A 304 -18.99 -10.17 16.79
CA SER A 304 -17.85 -10.74 16.08
C SER A 304 -17.59 -9.96 14.80
N PHE A 305 -16.39 -9.46 14.61
CA PHE A 305 -16.00 -8.84 13.35
C PHE A 305 -14.67 -9.38 12.84
N MET A 306 -14.49 -9.29 11.53
CA MET A 306 -13.22 -9.54 10.86
C MET A 306 -12.89 -8.32 10.01
N LEU A 307 -11.65 -7.84 10.07
CA LEU A 307 -11.07 -6.90 9.13
C LEU A 307 -10.02 -7.64 8.31
N VAL A 308 -10.09 -7.48 6.99
CA VAL A 308 -9.05 -7.92 6.05
C VAL A 308 -8.63 -6.68 5.26
N ASP A 309 -7.47 -6.13 5.61
CA ASP A 309 -6.82 -5.08 4.82
C ASP A 309 -5.93 -5.74 3.76
N ILE A 310 -6.21 -5.46 2.48
CA ILE A 310 -5.56 -6.14 1.37
C ILE A 310 -4.65 -5.16 0.65
N GLY A 311 -3.35 -5.38 0.82
CA GLY A 311 -2.28 -4.76 0.03
C GLY A 311 -1.21 -5.80 -0.34
N THR A 312 0.06 -5.36 -0.33
CA THR A 312 1.22 -6.22 -0.64
C THR A 312 1.37 -7.32 0.39
N ASN A 313 1.10 -6.97 1.63
CA ASN A 313 0.75 -7.90 2.66
C ASN A 313 -0.75 -7.79 2.90
N THR A 314 -1.34 -8.85 3.47
CA THR A 314 -2.72 -8.80 3.89
C THR A 314 -2.76 -8.89 5.41
N GLU A 315 -3.34 -7.88 6.03
CA GLU A 315 -3.48 -7.80 7.47
C GLU A 315 -4.88 -8.28 7.86
N VAL A 316 -4.94 -9.24 8.78
CA VAL A 316 -6.19 -9.83 9.25
C VAL A 316 -6.34 -9.55 10.73
N ILE A 317 -7.50 -9.01 11.11
CA ILE A 317 -7.86 -8.74 12.49
C ILE A 317 -9.22 -9.36 12.78
N ILE A 318 -9.36 -10.06 13.90
CA ILE A 318 -10.64 -10.63 14.34
C ILE A 318 -10.92 -10.21 15.77
N GLY A 319 -12.07 -9.58 15.97
CA GLY A 319 -12.62 -9.31 17.29
C GLY A 319 -13.73 -10.31 17.62
N HIS A 320 -13.62 -10.99 18.76
CA HIS A 320 -14.68 -11.87 19.26
C HIS A 320 -14.59 -12.04 20.78
N GLY A 321 -15.74 -11.97 21.46
CA GLY A 321 -15.80 -12.24 22.91
C GLY A 321 -14.90 -11.33 23.76
N GLY A 322 -14.64 -10.09 23.30
CA GLY A 322 -13.74 -9.14 23.97
C GLY A 322 -12.24 -9.36 23.68
N ARG A 323 -11.86 -10.42 22.98
CA ARG A 323 -10.51 -10.64 22.46
C ARG A 323 -10.35 -9.99 21.09
N LEU A 324 -9.13 -9.57 20.77
CA LEU A 324 -8.77 -8.95 19.50
C LEU A 324 -7.46 -9.58 19.02
N LEU A 325 -7.53 -10.41 17.98
CA LEU A 325 -6.35 -11.04 17.38
C LEU A 325 -5.97 -10.31 16.10
N ALA A 326 -4.67 -10.21 15.83
CA ALA A 326 -4.16 -9.65 14.58
C ALA A 326 -3.00 -10.50 14.03
N ALA A 327 -2.90 -10.58 12.70
CA ALA A 327 -1.80 -11.21 12.00
C ALA A 327 -1.52 -10.51 10.67
N SER A 328 -0.25 -10.42 10.27
CA SER A 328 0.15 -9.99 8.93
C SER A 328 0.44 -11.23 8.09
N CYS A 329 -0.08 -11.26 6.86
CA CYS A 329 0.06 -12.36 5.92
C CYS A 329 0.99 -11.92 4.77
N PRO A 330 2.13 -12.57 4.55
CA PRO A 330 3.06 -12.21 3.48
C PRO A 330 2.54 -12.71 2.13
N ALA A 331 1.48 -12.08 1.61
CA ALA A 331 0.84 -12.42 0.35
C ALA A 331 1.73 -12.11 -0.86
N GLY A 332 2.51 -11.03 -0.78
CA GLY A 332 3.25 -10.48 -1.91
C GLY A 332 2.35 -9.78 -2.92
N PRO A 333 2.95 -9.09 -3.91
CA PRO A 333 2.24 -8.17 -4.78
C PRO A 333 1.45 -8.84 -5.92
N ALA A 334 1.21 -10.16 -5.87
CA ALA A 334 0.65 -10.92 -7.00
C ALA A 334 -0.71 -10.37 -7.46
N PHE A 335 -1.59 -10.04 -6.52
CA PHE A 335 -2.90 -9.45 -6.80
C PHE A 335 -2.85 -7.92 -7.01
N GLU A 336 -1.72 -7.27 -6.76
CA GLU A 336 -1.47 -5.86 -7.12
C GLU A 336 -0.84 -5.71 -8.52
N GLY A 337 -0.64 -6.81 -9.24
CA GLY A 337 -0.05 -6.84 -10.57
C GLY A 337 1.46 -7.11 -10.58
N GLY A 338 2.09 -7.32 -9.43
CA GLY A 338 3.47 -7.83 -9.37
C GLY A 338 3.54 -9.33 -9.67
N LEU A 339 4.70 -9.83 -10.11
CA LEU A 339 4.98 -11.27 -10.33
C LEU A 339 4.12 -12.00 -11.37
N VAL A 340 3.09 -11.35 -11.92
CA VAL A 340 2.17 -11.87 -12.94
C VAL A 340 2.43 -11.15 -14.25
N ARG A 341 2.69 -11.89 -15.33
CA ARG A 341 3.16 -11.35 -16.63
C ARG A 341 2.31 -10.21 -17.18
N PHE A 342 0.99 -10.39 -17.15
CA PHE A 342 0.00 -9.40 -17.57
C PHE A 342 -0.78 -8.83 -16.38
N GLY A 343 -0.24 -8.93 -15.17
CA GLY A 343 -0.76 -8.26 -14.00
C GLY A 343 -0.42 -6.78 -14.03
N MET A 344 -1.33 -5.93 -13.59
CA MET A 344 -1.09 -4.50 -13.48
C MET A 344 -1.93 -3.87 -12.35
N PRO A 345 -1.55 -2.71 -11.83
CA PRO A 345 -2.40 -1.95 -10.90
C PRO A 345 -3.76 -1.62 -11.51
N ALA A 346 -4.74 -1.32 -10.66
CA ALA A 346 -6.07 -0.85 -11.10
C ALA A 346 -5.98 0.56 -11.70
N CYS A 347 -5.71 0.64 -12.99
CA CYS A 347 -5.70 1.87 -13.77
C CYS A 347 -6.30 1.64 -15.16
N GLU A 348 -6.47 2.72 -15.93
CA GLU A 348 -7.06 2.69 -17.26
C GLU A 348 -6.45 1.59 -18.15
N GLY A 349 -7.32 0.79 -18.78
CA GLY A 349 -6.93 -0.39 -19.58
C GLY A 349 -6.75 -1.69 -18.79
N ALA A 350 -6.78 -1.67 -17.45
CA ALA A 350 -6.79 -2.90 -16.67
C ALA A 350 -8.16 -3.59 -16.75
N ILE A 351 -8.18 -4.90 -17.01
CA ILE A 351 -9.37 -5.74 -16.91
C ILE A 351 -9.73 -5.87 -15.43
N GLU A 352 -10.90 -5.34 -15.06
CA GLU A 352 -11.40 -5.30 -13.67
C GLU A 352 -12.47 -6.33 -13.36
N SER A 353 -13.18 -6.83 -14.38
CA SER A 353 -14.13 -7.93 -14.26
C SER A 353 -14.10 -8.79 -15.51
N ILE A 354 -14.28 -10.09 -15.32
CA ILE A 354 -14.29 -11.07 -16.40
C ILE A 354 -15.29 -12.19 -16.11
N ARG A 355 -15.99 -12.62 -17.15
CA ARG A 355 -16.93 -13.74 -17.14
C ARG A 355 -16.66 -14.64 -18.33
N ARG A 356 -16.95 -15.94 -18.18
CA ARG A 356 -16.78 -16.89 -19.27
C ARG A 356 -18.11 -17.59 -19.57
N ASP A 357 -18.50 -17.63 -20.84
CA ASP A 357 -19.67 -18.36 -21.32
C ASP A 357 -19.33 -19.29 -22.50
N ALA A 358 -20.33 -19.79 -23.23
CA ALA A 358 -20.08 -20.69 -24.36
C ALA A 358 -19.34 -20.01 -25.53
N GLU A 359 -19.42 -18.69 -25.66
CA GLU A 359 -18.86 -17.91 -26.77
C GLU A 359 -17.42 -17.45 -26.47
N GLY A 360 -17.06 -17.28 -25.20
CA GLY A 360 -15.69 -16.97 -24.81
C GLY A 360 -15.58 -16.26 -23.48
N PHE A 361 -14.55 -15.42 -23.36
CA PHE A 361 -14.38 -14.50 -22.25
C PHE A 361 -14.98 -13.14 -22.59
N HIS A 362 -15.77 -12.61 -21.67
CA HIS A 362 -16.34 -11.26 -21.70
C HIS A 362 -15.77 -10.48 -20.54
N TYR A 363 -15.29 -9.26 -20.77
CA TYR A 363 -14.61 -8.47 -19.75
C TYR A 363 -14.93 -6.99 -19.84
N SER A 364 -14.71 -6.26 -18.74
CA SER A 364 -14.71 -4.81 -18.69
C SER A 364 -13.32 -4.30 -18.29
N THR A 365 -12.95 -3.16 -18.86
CA THR A 365 -11.70 -2.46 -18.53
C THR A 365 -12.00 -1.16 -17.81
N ILE A 366 -11.12 -0.77 -16.88
CA ILE A 366 -11.16 0.56 -16.28
C ILE A 366 -10.99 1.60 -17.40
N GLY A 367 -11.88 2.59 -17.45
CA GLY A 367 -11.91 3.61 -18.50
C GLY A 367 -12.55 3.17 -19.81
N GLY A 368 -12.91 1.90 -19.99
CA GLY A 368 -13.54 1.40 -21.22
C GLY A 368 -12.63 1.43 -22.45
N VAL A 369 -11.32 1.43 -22.25
CA VAL A 369 -10.31 1.43 -23.33
C VAL A 369 -9.78 0.02 -23.63
N ALA A 370 -8.91 -0.11 -24.63
CA ALA A 370 -8.28 -1.38 -25.00
C ALA A 370 -7.55 -2.02 -23.79
N PRO A 371 -7.66 -3.35 -23.61
CA PRO A 371 -7.10 -4.02 -22.44
C PRO A 371 -5.57 -4.09 -22.54
N GLN A 372 -4.89 -3.81 -21.43
CA GLN A 372 -3.43 -3.85 -21.32
C GLN A 372 -2.94 -4.93 -20.35
N GLY A 373 -3.83 -5.42 -19.48
CA GLY A 373 -3.52 -6.42 -18.46
C GLY A 373 -4.70 -6.64 -17.52
N PHE A 374 -4.48 -7.34 -16.42
CA PHE A 374 -5.47 -7.66 -15.39
C PHE A 374 -5.10 -6.95 -14.09
N CYS A 375 -6.05 -6.23 -13.49
CA CYS A 375 -5.90 -5.84 -12.08
C CYS A 375 -6.33 -6.99 -11.18
N GLY A 376 -6.10 -6.87 -9.86
CA GLY A 376 -6.40 -7.93 -8.91
C GLY A 376 -7.83 -8.45 -8.97
N SER A 377 -8.82 -7.60 -9.29
CA SER A 377 -10.23 -8.00 -9.27
C SER A 377 -10.55 -8.82 -10.50
N GLY A 378 -9.97 -8.44 -11.65
CA GLY A 378 -9.97 -9.23 -12.88
C GLY A 378 -9.25 -10.57 -12.70
N LEU A 379 -8.14 -10.61 -11.94
CA LEU A 379 -7.44 -11.85 -11.64
C LEU A 379 -8.28 -12.79 -10.75
N ILE A 380 -8.96 -12.28 -9.72
CA ILE A 380 -9.88 -13.07 -8.89
C ILE A 380 -11.02 -13.63 -9.72
N ASP A 381 -11.69 -12.78 -10.52
CA ASP A 381 -12.78 -13.20 -11.41
C ASP A 381 -12.28 -14.26 -12.41
N LEU A 382 -11.10 -14.06 -13.01
CA LEU A 382 -10.51 -14.99 -13.97
C LEU A 382 -10.27 -16.36 -13.35
N LEU A 383 -9.65 -16.42 -12.17
CA LEU A 383 -9.40 -17.67 -11.47
C LEU A 383 -10.71 -18.39 -11.13
N ALA A 384 -11.72 -17.66 -10.65
CA ALA A 384 -13.04 -18.23 -10.35
C ALA A 384 -13.72 -18.77 -11.62
N GLU A 385 -13.70 -18.02 -12.73
CA GLU A 385 -14.26 -18.45 -14.01
C GLU A 385 -13.56 -19.69 -14.58
N LEU A 386 -12.23 -19.75 -14.51
CA LEU A 386 -11.47 -20.91 -14.94
C LEU A 386 -11.81 -22.16 -14.10
N ARG A 387 -12.04 -21.98 -12.79
CA ARG A 387 -12.49 -23.07 -11.90
C ARG A 387 -13.92 -23.51 -12.21
N ARG A 388 -14.86 -22.57 -12.34
CA ARG A 388 -16.28 -22.83 -12.66
C ARG A 388 -16.45 -23.54 -14.00
N SER A 389 -15.70 -23.11 -15.01
CA SER A 389 -15.74 -23.68 -16.37
C SER A 389 -14.90 -24.95 -16.55
N LYS A 390 -14.19 -25.40 -15.50
CA LYS A 390 -13.25 -26.55 -15.54
C LYS A 390 -12.08 -26.38 -16.52
N TRP A 391 -11.74 -25.14 -16.85
CA TRP A 391 -10.52 -24.77 -17.59
C TRP A 391 -9.29 -24.65 -16.68
N MET A 392 -9.47 -24.89 -15.39
CA MET A 392 -8.40 -25.04 -14.42
C MET A 392 -8.84 -25.99 -13.31
N THR A 393 -7.97 -26.90 -12.90
CA THR A 393 -8.16 -27.74 -11.70
C THR A 393 -7.90 -26.94 -10.41
N GLU A 394 -8.22 -27.51 -9.25
CA GLU A 394 -7.91 -26.88 -7.95
C GLU A 394 -6.42 -26.59 -7.75
N LYS A 395 -5.55 -27.35 -8.43
CA LYS A 395 -4.09 -27.21 -8.36
C LYS A 395 -3.52 -26.25 -9.43
N GLY A 396 -4.36 -25.46 -10.09
CA GLY A 396 -3.90 -24.52 -11.13
C GLY A 396 -3.47 -25.19 -12.45
N VAL A 397 -3.90 -26.43 -12.71
CA VAL A 397 -3.55 -27.14 -13.97
C VAL A 397 -4.63 -26.93 -15.02
N PHE A 398 -4.23 -26.45 -16.20
CA PHE A 398 -5.08 -26.23 -17.37
C PHE A 398 -5.33 -27.53 -18.19
N PRO A 399 -6.38 -27.57 -19.04
CA PRO A 399 -6.65 -28.68 -19.96
C PRO A 399 -5.44 -29.05 -20.81
N ASP A 400 -5.34 -30.33 -21.18
CA ASP A 400 -4.25 -30.89 -21.98
C ASP A 400 -2.83 -30.60 -21.45
N LYS A 401 -2.72 -30.22 -20.17
CA LYS A 401 -1.48 -29.76 -19.52
C LYS A 401 -0.83 -28.58 -20.23
N GLN A 402 -1.63 -27.73 -20.87
CA GLN A 402 -1.16 -26.47 -21.44
C GLN A 402 -0.42 -25.65 -20.38
N ARG A 403 0.61 -24.92 -20.82
CA ARG A 403 1.41 -24.06 -19.93
C ARG A 403 0.84 -22.65 -19.81
N GLU A 404 0.03 -22.24 -20.76
CA GLU A 404 -0.45 -20.87 -20.91
C GLU A 404 -1.83 -20.89 -21.61
N LEU A 405 -2.75 -20.05 -21.14
CA LEU A 405 -4.08 -19.85 -21.72
C LEU A 405 -4.18 -18.43 -22.28
N THR A 406 -4.65 -18.30 -23.51
CA THR A 406 -5.03 -16.99 -24.07
C THR A 406 -6.42 -16.61 -23.59
N ILE A 407 -6.53 -15.44 -22.96
CA ILE A 407 -7.76 -14.90 -22.39
C ILE A 407 -8.34 -13.82 -23.32
N VAL A 408 -7.48 -12.91 -23.79
CA VAL A 408 -7.79 -11.91 -24.83
C VAL A 408 -6.95 -12.22 -26.05
N ALA A 409 -7.56 -12.19 -27.24
CA ALA A 409 -6.88 -12.54 -28.49
C ALA A 409 -6.07 -11.37 -29.08
N ASP A 410 -6.58 -10.13 -28.98
CA ASP A 410 -5.95 -8.93 -29.55
C ASP A 410 -6.20 -7.67 -28.67
N PRO A 411 -5.14 -7.09 -28.05
CA PRO A 411 -3.80 -7.66 -27.95
C PRO A 411 -3.81 -8.98 -27.15
N PRO A 412 -2.88 -9.92 -27.42
CA PRO A 412 -2.87 -11.21 -26.75
C PRO A 412 -2.52 -11.05 -25.27
N LEU A 413 -3.51 -11.26 -24.39
CA LEU A 413 -3.32 -11.33 -22.94
C LEU A 413 -3.50 -12.78 -22.48
N THR A 414 -2.52 -13.30 -21.75
CA THR A 414 -2.48 -14.70 -21.34
C THR A 414 -2.40 -14.88 -19.82
N LEU A 415 -2.71 -16.08 -19.36
CA LEU A 415 -2.42 -16.55 -18.01
C LEU A 415 -1.60 -17.84 -18.09
N SER A 416 -0.38 -17.81 -17.54
CA SER A 416 0.49 -18.99 -17.47
C SER A 416 0.31 -19.78 -16.18
N ARG A 417 0.86 -21.01 -16.16
CA ARG A 417 0.95 -21.81 -14.93
C ARG A 417 1.87 -21.20 -13.87
N GLU A 418 2.84 -20.39 -14.28
CA GLU A 418 3.70 -19.67 -13.35
C GLU A 418 2.90 -18.55 -12.68
N ASP A 419 2.15 -17.76 -13.47
CA ASP A 419 1.24 -16.74 -12.94
C ASP A 419 0.24 -17.35 -11.95
N ALA A 420 -0.39 -18.47 -12.32
CA ALA A 420 -1.30 -19.19 -11.43
C ALA A 420 -0.61 -19.69 -10.14
N SER A 421 0.67 -20.06 -10.20
CA SER A 421 1.45 -20.48 -9.02
C SER A 421 1.73 -19.30 -8.08
N GLN A 422 2.05 -18.12 -8.61
CA GLN A 422 2.26 -16.90 -7.82
C GLN A 422 0.97 -16.47 -7.13
N LEU A 423 -0.15 -16.49 -7.87
CA LEU A 423 -1.48 -16.18 -7.34
C LEU A 423 -1.93 -17.19 -6.27
N ALA A 424 -1.61 -18.48 -6.44
CA ALA A 424 -1.90 -19.51 -5.45
C ALA A 424 -1.19 -19.27 -4.12
N GLN A 425 0.10 -18.90 -4.16
CA GLN A 425 0.90 -18.61 -2.95
C GLN A 425 0.40 -17.37 -2.23
N ALA A 426 0.12 -16.29 -2.96
CA ALA A 426 -0.44 -15.07 -2.38
C ALA A 426 -1.79 -15.32 -1.71
N LYS A 427 -2.67 -16.08 -2.37
CA LYS A 427 -3.94 -16.51 -1.81
C LYS A 427 -3.77 -17.40 -0.58
N ALA A 428 -2.79 -18.30 -0.58
CA ALA A 428 -2.52 -19.20 0.53
C ALA A 428 -2.10 -18.44 1.80
N ALA A 429 -1.31 -17.38 1.67
CA ALA A 429 -0.98 -16.53 2.81
C ALA A 429 -2.25 -15.92 3.44
N ASN A 430 -3.14 -15.37 2.61
CA ASN A 430 -4.41 -14.77 3.04
C ASN A 430 -5.34 -15.80 3.67
N TYR A 431 -5.37 -17.00 3.10
CA TYR A 431 -6.09 -18.16 3.63
C TYR A 431 -5.61 -18.49 5.04
N CYS A 432 -4.30 -18.65 5.23
CA CYS A 432 -3.74 -19.02 6.52
C CYS A 432 -4.06 -18.00 7.60
N GLY A 433 -3.88 -16.70 7.33
CA GLY A 433 -4.20 -15.66 8.32
C GLY A 433 -5.64 -15.71 8.80
N GLN A 434 -6.59 -15.77 7.86
CA GLN A 434 -8.02 -15.83 8.20
C GLN A 434 -8.38 -17.11 8.98
N VAL A 435 -7.97 -18.28 8.49
CA VAL A 435 -8.34 -19.56 9.11
C VAL A 435 -7.67 -19.73 10.48
N ILE A 436 -6.39 -19.39 10.62
CA ILE A 436 -5.65 -19.53 11.88
C ILE A 436 -6.27 -18.64 12.96
N LEU A 437 -6.61 -17.38 12.64
CA LEU A 437 -7.24 -16.48 13.61
C LEU A 437 -8.66 -16.92 14.00
N LEU A 438 -9.45 -17.39 13.03
CA LEU A 438 -10.78 -17.97 13.31
C LEU A 438 -10.67 -19.18 14.24
N GLN A 439 -9.70 -20.08 13.99
CA GLN A 439 -9.44 -21.26 14.83
C GLN A 439 -8.98 -20.87 16.25
N HIS A 440 -8.13 -19.86 16.40
CA HIS A 440 -7.69 -19.36 17.71
C HIS A 440 -8.83 -18.77 18.56
N LEU A 441 -9.87 -18.26 17.91
CA LEU A 441 -11.07 -17.74 18.57
C LEU A 441 -12.17 -18.80 18.70
N GLY A 442 -12.03 -19.96 18.03
CA GLY A 442 -13.03 -21.03 18.05
C GLY A 442 -14.35 -20.65 17.37
N ILE A 443 -14.31 -19.70 16.43
CA ILE A 443 -15.51 -19.22 15.71
C ILE A 443 -15.46 -19.60 14.25
N ARG A 444 -16.63 -19.78 13.66
CA ARG A 444 -16.78 -20.04 12.23
C ARG A 444 -17.01 -18.76 11.42
N PRO A 445 -16.71 -18.76 10.11
CA PRO A 445 -17.03 -17.62 9.24
C PRO A 445 -18.49 -17.16 9.29
N GLU A 446 -19.45 -18.08 9.48
CA GLU A 446 -20.88 -17.74 9.54
C GLU A 446 -21.29 -17.03 10.84
N GLU A 447 -20.43 -17.06 11.86
CA GLU A 447 -20.61 -16.40 13.16
C GLU A 447 -20.01 -14.99 13.19
N ILE A 448 -19.38 -14.55 12.08
CA ILE A 448 -18.94 -13.17 11.89
C ILE A 448 -20.16 -12.30 11.59
N ASP A 449 -20.38 -11.28 12.41
CA ASP A 449 -21.47 -10.31 12.26
C ASP A 449 -21.15 -9.30 11.17
N CYS A 450 -19.88 -8.91 11.02
CA CYS A 450 -19.40 -8.01 9.98
C CYS A 450 -17.98 -8.35 9.51
N LEU A 451 -17.81 -8.52 8.20
CA LEU A 451 -16.50 -8.60 7.54
C LEU A 451 -16.21 -7.27 6.85
N TYR A 452 -15.21 -6.56 7.35
CA TYR A 452 -14.70 -5.33 6.76
C TYR A 452 -13.56 -5.65 5.78
N LEU A 453 -13.67 -5.13 4.57
CA LEU A 453 -12.61 -5.20 3.57
C LEU A 453 -12.01 -3.80 3.38
N ALA A 454 -10.71 -3.67 3.64
CA ALA A 454 -9.93 -2.45 3.48
C ALA A 454 -8.84 -2.63 2.42
N GLY A 455 -8.26 -1.50 2.01
CA GLY A 455 -7.21 -1.44 1.00
C GLY A 455 -7.74 -1.02 -0.36
N GLY A 456 -6.90 -0.35 -1.16
CA GLY A 456 -7.32 0.20 -2.46
C GLY A 456 -7.83 -0.86 -3.44
N PHE A 457 -7.36 -2.09 -3.28
CA PHE A 457 -7.78 -3.25 -4.07
C PHE A 457 -9.17 -3.79 -3.66
N ALA A 458 -9.52 -3.75 -2.37
CA ALA A 458 -10.71 -4.39 -1.82
C ALA A 458 -12.04 -3.87 -2.38
N ASN A 459 -12.08 -2.60 -2.82
CA ASN A 459 -13.30 -1.94 -3.26
C ASN A 459 -13.95 -2.59 -4.50
N TYR A 460 -13.15 -3.24 -5.34
CA TYR A 460 -13.61 -3.80 -6.62
C TYR A 460 -13.68 -5.33 -6.62
N ILE A 461 -13.31 -5.98 -5.51
CA ILE A 461 -13.31 -7.44 -5.43
C ILE A 461 -14.74 -7.97 -5.52
N ASN A 462 -14.94 -8.92 -6.43
CA ASN A 462 -16.10 -9.79 -6.43
C ASN A 462 -15.99 -10.80 -5.28
N VAL A 463 -16.72 -10.53 -4.20
CA VAL A 463 -16.60 -11.30 -2.95
C VAL A 463 -17.03 -12.76 -3.12
N ALA A 464 -18.00 -13.03 -4.00
CA ALA A 464 -18.41 -14.39 -4.32
C ALA A 464 -17.26 -15.18 -4.98
N ALA A 465 -16.63 -14.59 -6.00
CA ALA A 465 -15.49 -15.18 -6.68
C ALA A 465 -14.30 -15.37 -5.73
N ALA A 466 -14.02 -14.38 -4.88
CA ALA A 466 -12.96 -14.46 -3.87
C ALA A 466 -13.18 -15.60 -2.88
N ALA A 467 -14.41 -15.79 -2.38
CA ALA A 467 -14.75 -16.91 -1.50
C ALA A 467 -14.64 -18.26 -2.22
N GLU A 468 -15.09 -18.35 -3.49
CA GLU A 468 -15.04 -19.57 -4.30
C GLU A 468 -13.62 -20.10 -4.52
N ILE A 469 -12.64 -19.22 -4.72
CA ILE A 469 -11.24 -19.63 -4.89
C ILE A 469 -10.53 -19.83 -3.54
N GLY A 470 -11.16 -19.45 -2.43
CA GLY A 470 -10.60 -19.50 -1.07
C GLY A 470 -9.61 -18.37 -0.79
N PHE A 471 -9.86 -17.19 -1.34
CA PHE A 471 -9.13 -15.95 -1.03
C PHE A 471 -9.74 -15.23 0.19
N LEU A 472 -11.08 -15.22 0.30
CA LEU A 472 -11.80 -14.71 1.47
C LEU A 472 -12.55 -15.82 2.20
N ALA A 473 -12.67 -15.68 3.52
CA ALA A 473 -13.54 -16.51 4.33
C ALA A 473 -15.00 -16.40 3.82
N PRO A 474 -15.77 -17.49 3.80
CA PRO A 474 -17.13 -17.52 3.25
C PRO A 474 -18.15 -16.89 4.22
N VAL A 475 -17.92 -15.64 4.62
CA VAL A 475 -18.85 -14.82 5.40
C VAL A 475 -20.07 -14.48 4.51
N PRO A 476 -21.31 -14.49 5.04
CA PRO A 476 -22.49 -14.08 4.28
C PRO A 476 -22.34 -12.70 3.63
N GLN A 477 -22.66 -12.59 2.33
CA GLN A 477 -22.37 -11.38 1.54
C GLN A 477 -23.06 -10.11 2.06
N ASP A 478 -24.22 -10.26 2.69
CA ASP A 478 -24.98 -9.17 3.32
C ASP A 478 -24.31 -8.59 4.57
N ARG A 479 -23.26 -9.25 5.08
CA ARG A 479 -22.45 -8.82 6.23
C ARG A 479 -21.09 -8.26 5.85
N ILE A 480 -20.85 -8.02 4.55
CA ILE A 480 -19.56 -7.58 4.05
C ILE A 480 -19.61 -6.09 3.75
N VAL A 481 -18.73 -5.33 4.40
CA VAL A 481 -18.64 -3.87 4.29
C VAL A 481 -17.29 -3.50 3.70
N ARG A 482 -17.29 -2.69 2.64
CA ARG A 482 -16.08 -2.17 2.02
C ARG A 482 -15.77 -0.79 2.59
N LEU A 483 -14.57 -0.61 3.14
CA LEU A 483 -14.16 0.63 3.81
C LEU A 483 -13.40 1.59 2.88
N GLY A 484 -12.76 1.08 1.84
CA GLY A 484 -11.76 1.83 1.07
C GLY A 484 -10.45 1.96 1.86
N ASN A 485 -9.83 3.15 1.82
CA ASN A 485 -8.59 3.40 2.56
C ASN A 485 -8.90 3.77 4.02
N ALA A 486 -9.07 2.75 4.87
CA ALA A 486 -9.34 2.91 6.29
C ALA A 486 -8.14 3.50 7.05
N ALA A 487 -6.91 3.19 6.64
CA ALA A 487 -5.69 3.73 7.25
C ALA A 487 -5.63 5.25 7.12
N LEU A 488 -5.97 5.80 5.96
CA LEU A 488 -6.03 7.25 5.73
C LEU A 488 -7.13 7.91 6.57
N GLU A 489 -8.30 7.29 6.68
CA GLU A 489 -9.36 7.79 7.57
C GLU A 489 -8.90 7.78 9.03
N GLY A 490 -8.24 6.72 9.50
CA GLY A 490 -7.66 6.66 10.84
C GLY A 490 -6.57 7.72 11.04
N ALA A 491 -5.72 7.97 10.04
CA ALA A 491 -4.74 9.06 10.05
C ALA A 491 -5.41 10.44 10.21
N ARG A 492 -6.53 10.66 9.50
CA ARG A 492 -7.35 11.87 9.64
C ARG A 492 -7.93 11.99 11.05
N GLN A 493 -8.45 10.90 11.63
CA GLN A 493 -8.97 10.91 13.00
C GLN A 493 -7.89 11.25 14.03
N LEU A 494 -6.69 10.70 13.89
CA LEU A 494 -5.53 11.01 14.73
C LEU A 494 -5.06 12.46 14.56
N LEU A 495 -5.23 13.04 13.37
CA LEU A 495 -4.86 14.41 13.08
C LEU A 495 -5.82 15.41 13.75
N ILE A 496 -7.12 15.16 13.65
CA ILE A 496 -8.17 16.10 14.12
C ILE A 496 -8.59 15.89 15.58
N SER A 497 -8.09 14.85 16.25
CA SER A 497 -8.54 14.49 17.60
C SER A 497 -7.43 13.88 18.46
N VAL A 498 -6.92 14.64 19.44
CA VAL A 498 -5.99 14.15 20.47
C VAL A 498 -6.61 13.02 21.32
N PRO A 499 -7.90 13.08 21.72
CA PRO A 499 -8.55 11.95 22.39
C PRO A 499 -8.47 10.65 21.61
N LYS A 500 -8.58 10.69 20.27
CA LYS A 500 -8.44 9.50 19.42
C LYS A 500 -7.02 8.94 19.42
N ARG A 501 -5.97 9.77 19.55
CA ARG A 501 -4.58 9.29 19.75
C ARG A 501 -4.47 8.46 21.03
N GLN A 502 -5.10 8.90 22.11
CA GLN A 502 -5.09 8.18 23.39
C GLN A 502 -5.93 6.90 23.33
N GLU A 503 -7.13 6.96 22.72
CA GLU A 503 -7.98 5.80 22.49
C GLU A 503 -7.25 4.70 21.73
N LEU A 504 -6.51 5.05 20.67
CA LEU A 504 -5.71 4.10 19.90
C LEU A 504 -4.65 3.42 20.78
N LEU A 505 -3.90 4.18 21.57
CA LEU A 505 -2.88 3.62 22.47
C LEU A 505 -3.47 2.64 23.50
N ASP A 506 -4.66 2.92 24.00
CA ASP A 506 -5.35 2.03 24.94
C ASP A 506 -5.94 0.79 24.25
N LEU A 507 -6.42 0.93 23.02
CA LEU A 507 -6.90 -0.17 22.21
C LEU A 507 -5.77 -1.16 21.87
N LEU A 508 -4.60 -0.68 21.47
CA LEU A 508 -3.48 -1.55 21.07
C LEU A 508 -2.98 -2.45 22.19
N LYS A 509 -3.13 -2.07 23.47
CA LYS A 509 -2.79 -2.92 24.62
C LYS A 509 -3.64 -4.20 24.70
N ARG A 510 -4.77 -4.24 23.98
CA ARG A 510 -5.69 -5.39 23.94
C ARG A 510 -5.46 -6.30 22.72
N VAL A 511 -4.62 -5.88 21.77
CA VAL A 511 -4.37 -6.66 20.55
C VAL A 511 -3.38 -7.78 20.86
N GLU A 512 -3.75 -9.00 20.52
CA GLU A 512 -2.89 -10.18 20.60
C GLU A 512 -2.38 -10.50 19.19
N HIS A 513 -1.08 -10.33 18.97
CA HIS A 513 -0.43 -10.66 17.71
C HIS A 513 -0.19 -12.16 17.60
N VAL A 514 -0.62 -12.76 16.49
CA VAL A 514 -0.40 -14.17 16.18
C VAL A 514 0.66 -14.29 15.08
N GLU A 515 1.84 -14.81 15.44
CA GLU A 515 2.90 -15.18 14.49
C GLU A 515 2.49 -16.46 13.75
N LEU A 516 1.94 -16.31 12.54
CA LEU A 516 1.30 -17.39 11.78
C LEU A 516 2.22 -18.62 11.61
N GLU A 517 3.50 -18.38 11.33
CA GLU A 517 4.52 -19.40 11.10
C GLU A 517 4.84 -20.25 12.34
N THR A 518 4.47 -19.77 13.54
CA THR A 518 4.63 -20.53 14.79
C THR A 518 3.49 -21.53 15.03
N THR A 519 2.44 -21.47 14.20
CA THR A 519 1.30 -22.39 14.29
C THR A 519 1.73 -23.80 13.86
N PRO A 520 1.52 -24.85 14.69
CA PRO A 520 2.00 -26.20 14.40
C PRO A 520 1.56 -26.79 13.04
N GLN A 521 0.41 -26.38 12.52
CA GLN A 521 -0.17 -26.85 11.25
C GLN A 521 0.02 -25.86 10.09
N PHE A 522 0.81 -24.80 10.27
CA PHE A 522 0.94 -23.72 9.28
C PHE A 522 1.26 -24.23 7.87
N PHE A 523 2.24 -25.13 7.73
CA PHE A 523 2.64 -25.65 6.41
C PHE A 523 1.54 -26.48 5.74
N GLU A 524 0.79 -27.28 6.49
CA GLU A 524 -0.32 -28.06 5.96
C GLU A 524 -1.44 -27.12 5.47
N MET A 525 -1.80 -26.14 6.31
CA MET A 525 -2.78 -25.10 5.97
C MET A 525 -2.36 -24.27 4.76
N PHE A 526 -1.06 -23.97 4.62
CA PHE A 526 -0.54 -23.21 3.49
C PHE A 526 -0.60 -24.03 2.19
N VAL A 527 -0.26 -25.31 2.24
CA VAL A 527 -0.36 -26.22 1.09
C VAL A 527 -1.81 -26.40 0.64
N ASP A 528 -2.75 -26.54 1.59
CA ASP A 528 -4.17 -26.56 1.28
C ASP A 528 -4.66 -25.21 0.78
N GLY A 529 -4.16 -24.13 1.38
CA GLY A 529 -4.38 -22.75 0.98
C GLY A 529 -3.92 -22.47 -0.45
N CYS A 530 -2.93 -23.19 -1.00
CA CYS A 530 -2.51 -23.02 -2.40
C CYS A 530 -3.54 -23.57 -3.42
N GLN A 531 -4.57 -24.30 -2.97
CA GLN A 531 -5.60 -24.81 -3.87
C GLN A 531 -6.67 -23.74 -4.14
N PHE A 532 -7.15 -23.68 -5.39
CA PHE A 532 -8.24 -22.80 -5.83
C PHE A 532 -9.60 -23.43 -5.52
N LYS A 533 -9.94 -23.49 -4.23
CA LYS A 533 -11.21 -23.99 -3.70
C LYS A 533 -11.58 -23.21 -2.43
N PRO A 534 -12.86 -23.23 -2.00
CA PRO A 534 -13.30 -22.52 -0.80
C PRO A 534 -12.52 -22.92 0.45
N MET A 535 -12.46 -22.01 1.44
CA MET A 535 -11.81 -22.29 2.70
C MET A 535 -12.45 -23.47 3.41
N VAL A 536 -11.62 -24.44 3.82
CA VAL A 536 -12.07 -25.60 4.59
C VAL A 536 -11.90 -25.27 6.06
N TYR A 537 -13.01 -25.31 6.79
CA TYR A 537 -13.01 -25.12 8.23
C TYR A 537 -13.34 -26.45 8.90
N GLU A 538 -12.31 -27.16 9.35
CA GLU A 538 -12.49 -28.22 10.33
C GLU A 538 -12.56 -27.54 11.70
N SER A 539 -13.73 -27.62 12.35
CA SER A 539 -13.83 -27.23 13.77
C SER A 539 -12.74 -28.01 14.51
N ALA A 540 -11.90 -27.33 15.31
CA ALA A 540 -11.00 -27.99 16.22
C ALA A 540 -11.82 -29.03 16.99
N GLY A 541 -11.64 -30.30 16.63
CA GLY A 541 -12.54 -31.37 17.05
C GLY A 541 -12.62 -31.38 18.57
N ASP A 542 -13.84 -31.54 19.08
CA ASP A 542 -14.03 -32.06 20.43
C ASP A 542 -13.16 -33.33 20.54
N PRO A 543 -12.18 -33.41 21.45
CA PRO A 543 -11.25 -34.54 21.53
C PRO A 543 -11.94 -35.88 21.89
N THR A 544 -13.28 -35.91 21.93
CA THR A 544 -14.09 -37.08 22.25
C THR A 544 -14.53 -37.93 21.05
N ASP A 545 -14.35 -37.47 19.80
CA ASP A 545 -14.85 -38.19 18.60
C ASP A 545 -13.82 -39.05 17.84
N LYS A 546 -12.71 -39.42 18.48
CA LYS A 546 -11.87 -40.54 18.03
C LYS A 546 -12.02 -41.74 18.97
N VAL A 547 -13.05 -42.55 18.74
CA VAL A 547 -13.18 -43.92 19.28
C VAL A 547 -13.30 -44.92 18.14
#